data_AF-A0A6A6V775-F1
#
_entry.id   AF-A0A6A6V775-F1
#
_cell.length_a   1.000
_cell.length_b   1.000
_cell.length_c   1.000
_cell.angle_alpha   90.00
_cell.angle_beta   90.00
_cell.angle_gamma   90.00
#
_symmetry.space_group_name_H-M   'P 1'
#
loop_
_entity.id
_entity.type
_entity.pdbx_description
1 polymer ?
#
loop_
_entity_poly.entity_id
_entity_poly.type
_entity_poly.pdbx_seq_one_letter_code
_entity_poly.pdbx_strand_id
1 'polypeptide(L)'
;MQVKKIAKTALFFERAVDAVMPLDRRDNIFCRSNRMSQYGKGRNLEQHMQAIEDAPDFMNIAIQMCSISNTRTWPIIKYYRWNFGSLHLEGAREVGTIEFRQPPGSKSATSTRHWINFAVAFVQMACVHGDNLDMARSHEVDSKLHMDYFKSMMFGGAEYAQMEKGDRDFLLNYLSQGPGRSLPEHRYNLIHWNTPEKMAILVNKSKKQDKTLKKFLALYGYK
;
A
#
# COMPACT_ATOMS: atom_id res chain seq x y z
N MET A 1 -16.51 3.28 9.14
CA MET A 1 -16.14 1.84 9.11
C MET A 1 -14.62 1.70 9.14
N GLN A 2 -14.03 0.84 9.99
CA GLN A 2 -12.57 0.73 10.15
C GLN A 2 -11.82 0.48 8.83
N VAL A 3 -12.35 -0.38 7.95
CA VAL A 3 -11.76 -0.66 6.63
C VAL A 3 -11.61 0.61 5.77
N LYS A 4 -12.59 1.53 5.79
CA LYS A 4 -12.49 2.81 5.08
C LYS A 4 -11.33 3.65 5.63
N LYS A 5 -11.18 3.69 6.95
CA LYS A 5 -10.09 4.41 7.62
C LYS A 5 -8.73 3.86 7.20
N ILE A 6 -8.58 2.53 7.18
CA ILE A 6 -7.34 1.87 6.74
C ILE A 6 -7.05 2.18 5.27
N ALA A 7 -8.04 2.08 4.38
CA ALA A 7 -7.88 2.40 2.97
C ALA A 7 -7.48 3.87 2.74
N LYS A 8 -8.19 4.81 3.38
CA LYS A 8 -7.87 6.25 3.36
C LYS A 8 -6.45 6.53 3.84
N THR A 9 -6.07 5.94 4.97
CA THR A 9 -4.72 6.11 5.57
C THR A 9 -3.63 5.52 4.67
N ALA A 10 -3.88 4.35 4.04
CA ALA A 10 -2.97 3.72 3.09
C ALA A 10 -2.74 4.59 1.84
N LEU A 11 -3.79 5.23 1.31
CA LEU A 11 -3.68 6.17 0.19
C LEU A 11 -2.94 7.44 0.61
N PHE A 12 -3.30 8.02 1.76
CA PHE A 12 -2.74 9.25 2.28
C PHE A 12 -1.24 9.15 2.52
N PHE A 13 -0.81 8.17 3.33
CA PHE A 13 0.60 7.98 3.71
C PHE A 13 1.41 7.11 2.76
N GLU A 14 0.89 6.77 1.57
CA GLU A 14 1.56 5.84 0.67
C GLU A 14 3.01 6.25 0.35
N ARG A 15 3.25 7.57 0.21
CA ARG A 15 4.60 8.12 -0.01
C ARG A 15 5.47 8.07 1.21
N ALA A 16 4.90 8.28 2.38
CA ALA A 16 5.66 8.17 3.60
C ALA A 16 6.09 6.73 3.86
N VAL A 17 5.22 5.77 3.55
CA VAL A 17 5.56 4.35 3.54
C VAL A 17 6.66 4.06 2.51
N ASP A 18 6.54 4.57 1.27
CA ASP A 18 7.60 4.42 0.26
C ASP A 18 8.97 4.95 0.73
N ALA A 19 9.00 6.06 1.46
CA ALA A 19 10.23 6.69 1.92
C ALA A 19 11.02 5.77 2.86
N VAL A 20 10.32 4.99 3.68
CA VAL A 20 10.95 4.09 4.65
C VAL A 20 11.24 2.70 4.08
N MET A 21 10.62 2.33 2.95
CA MET A 21 10.86 1.02 2.32
C MET A 21 12.27 0.91 1.69
N PRO A 22 12.84 -0.31 1.60
CA PRO A 22 13.99 -0.59 0.76
C PRO A 22 13.74 -0.25 -0.72
N LEU A 23 14.79 0.15 -1.45
CA LEU A 23 14.67 0.65 -2.83
C LEU A 23 13.96 -0.32 -3.79
N ASP A 24 14.27 -1.60 -3.70
CA ASP A 24 13.70 -2.68 -4.51
C ASP A 24 12.22 -2.93 -4.23
N ARG A 25 11.71 -2.45 -3.09
CA ARG A 25 10.32 -2.60 -2.66
C ARG A 25 9.44 -1.40 -2.94
N ARG A 26 10.03 -0.24 -3.21
CA ARG A 26 9.31 0.98 -3.59
C ARG A 26 8.71 0.90 -5.00
N ASP A 27 9.39 0.14 -5.86
CA ASP A 27 9.10 0.03 -7.29
C ASP A 27 9.06 -1.44 -7.70
N ASN A 28 7.98 -2.12 -7.28
CA ASN A 28 7.85 -3.55 -7.44
C ASN A 28 6.45 -3.90 -7.96
N ILE A 29 6.42 -4.63 -9.08
CA ILE A 29 5.20 -5.02 -9.79
C ILE A 29 4.24 -5.89 -8.97
N PHE A 30 4.75 -6.54 -7.91
CA PHE A 30 3.95 -7.38 -7.02
C PHE A 30 3.35 -6.62 -5.84
N CYS A 31 3.66 -5.34 -5.68
CA CYS A 31 3.09 -4.44 -4.69
C CYS A 31 2.97 -3.02 -5.27
N ARG A 32 2.11 -2.87 -6.28
CA ARG A 32 1.81 -1.59 -6.96
C ARG A 32 1.11 -0.61 -6.02
N SER A 33 1.19 0.67 -6.34
CA SER A 33 0.43 1.71 -5.64
C SER A 33 -1.08 1.44 -5.70
N ASN A 34 -1.75 1.55 -4.56
CA ASN A 34 -3.21 1.50 -4.45
C ASN A 34 -3.87 2.68 -5.17
N ARG A 35 -3.19 3.83 -5.27
CA ARG A 35 -3.65 4.99 -6.08
C ARG A 35 -3.75 4.67 -7.57
N MET A 36 -3.03 3.64 -8.02
CA MET A 36 -3.02 3.20 -9.43
C MET A 36 -3.94 2.01 -9.71
N SER A 37 -4.90 1.76 -8.83
CA SER A 37 -6.06 0.94 -9.18
C SER A 37 -6.74 1.51 -10.43
N GLN A 38 -7.43 0.67 -11.18
CA GLN A 38 -8.04 1.06 -12.44
C GLN A 38 -9.11 2.16 -12.24
N TYR A 39 -9.75 2.20 -11.08
CA TYR A 39 -10.71 3.25 -10.70
C TYR A 39 -10.02 4.47 -10.09
N GLY A 40 -8.78 4.35 -9.63
CA GLY A 40 -7.96 5.44 -9.11
C GLY A 40 -7.21 6.26 -10.15
N LYS A 41 -6.91 5.66 -11.31
CA LYS A 41 -6.14 6.32 -12.37
C LYS A 41 -6.71 7.68 -12.74
N GLY A 42 -5.87 8.71 -12.63
CA GLY A 42 -6.21 10.10 -12.98
C GLY A 42 -6.90 10.88 -11.88
N ARG A 43 -7.14 10.29 -10.70
CA ARG A 43 -7.66 11.00 -9.53
C ARG A 43 -6.53 11.63 -8.72
N ASN A 44 -6.80 12.80 -8.15
CA ASN A 44 -5.97 13.33 -7.06
C ASN A 44 -6.29 12.60 -5.74
N LEU A 45 -5.52 12.87 -4.67
CA LEU A 45 -5.73 12.19 -3.39
C LEU A 45 -7.12 12.47 -2.81
N GLU A 46 -7.64 13.69 -2.89
CA GLU A 46 -8.96 14.04 -2.34
C GLU A 46 -10.08 13.22 -2.99
N GLN A 47 -10.10 13.13 -4.32
CA GLN A 47 -11.05 12.31 -5.07
C GLN A 47 -10.94 10.82 -4.72
N HIS A 48 -9.73 10.36 -4.44
CA HIS A 48 -9.48 9.01 -3.95
C HIS A 48 -10.11 8.76 -2.58
N MET A 49 -9.92 9.69 -1.65
CA MET A 49 -10.45 9.62 -0.28
C MET A 49 -11.98 9.64 -0.29
N GLN A 50 -12.57 10.54 -1.08
CA GLN A 50 -14.02 10.65 -1.24
C GLN A 50 -14.62 9.35 -1.81
N ALA A 51 -14.00 8.76 -2.83
CA ALA A 51 -14.47 7.49 -3.40
C ALA A 51 -14.43 6.31 -2.40
N ILE A 52 -13.49 6.32 -1.44
CA ILE A 52 -13.47 5.34 -0.35
C ILE A 52 -14.57 5.64 0.67
N GLU A 53 -14.82 6.92 0.96
CA GLU A 53 -15.90 7.34 1.87
C GLU A 53 -17.28 6.98 1.32
N ASP A 54 -17.50 7.15 0.02
CA ASP A 54 -18.78 6.85 -0.63
C ASP A 54 -18.99 5.35 -0.90
N ALA A 55 -17.96 4.52 -0.73
CA ALA A 55 -18.07 3.08 -0.98
C ALA A 55 -19.09 2.43 -0.02
N PRO A 56 -20.14 1.76 -0.54
CA PRO A 56 -21.23 1.25 0.30
C PRO A 56 -20.86 -0.02 1.08
N ASP A 57 -19.88 -0.80 0.61
CA ASP A 57 -19.50 -2.08 1.18
C ASP A 57 -18.00 -2.39 0.98
N PHE A 58 -17.56 -3.53 1.53
CA PHE A 58 -16.18 -3.99 1.42
C PHE A 58 -15.74 -4.30 -0.02
N MET A 59 -16.65 -4.78 -0.87
CA MET A 59 -16.34 -5.09 -2.26
C MET A 59 -15.99 -3.81 -3.03
N ASN A 60 -16.77 -2.74 -2.82
CA ASN A 60 -16.52 -1.45 -3.43
C ASN A 60 -15.20 -0.84 -2.95
N ILE A 61 -14.86 -0.97 -1.66
CA ILE A 61 -13.54 -0.55 -1.16
C ILE A 61 -12.42 -1.36 -1.83
N ALA A 62 -12.57 -2.69 -1.93
CA ALA A 62 -11.58 -3.53 -2.58
C ALA A 62 -11.41 -3.21 -4.08
N ILE A 63 -12.49 -2.84 -4.78
CA ILE A 63 -12.44 -2.34 -6.17
C ILE A 63 -11.67 -1.02 -6.23
N GLN A 64 -11.96 -0.06 -5.35
CA GLN A 64 -11.24 1.22 -5.33
C GLN A 64 -9.74 1.03 -5.03
N MET A 65 -9.38 0.05 -4.20
CA MET A 65 -8.01 -0.15 -3.73
C MET A 65 -7.17 -1.08 -4.62
N CYS A 66 -7.77 -2.09 -5.26
CA CYS A 66 -7.02 -3.23 -5.78
C CYS A 66 -7.41 -3.67 -7.20
N SER A 67 -8.00 -2.77 -7.99
CA SER A 67 -8.51 -3.13 -9.31
C SER A 67 -7.60 -2.93 -10.51
N ILE A 68 -7.71 -3.84 -11.49
CA ILE A 68 -6.95 -3.76 -12.76
C ILE A 68 -7.82 -3.57 -14.00
N SER A 69 -9.12 -3.73 -13.87
CA SER A 69 -10.07 -3.59 -14.98
C SER A 69 -11.34 -2.90 -14.48
N ASN A 70 -12.00 -2.19 -15.39
CA ASN A 70 -13.36 -1.68 -15.20
C ASN A 70 -14.42 -2.74 -15.57
N THR A 71 -14.02 -3.95 -15.96
CA THR A 71 -14.92 -5.05 -16.31
C THR A 71 -15.27 -5.91 -15.09
N ARG A 72 -16.51 -6.42 -15.06
CA ARG A 72 -17.09 -7.15 -13.92
C ARG A 72 -16.47 -8.51 -13.60
N THR A 73 -15.61 -9.06 -14.45
CA THR A 73 -15.27 -10.49 -14.38
C THR A 73 -14.02 -10.84 -13.60
N TRP A 74 -13.07 -9.93 -13.36
CA TRP A 74 -11.88 -10.21 -12.53
C TRP A 74 -11.31 -8.92 -11.92
N PRO A 75 -12.10 -8.11 -11.20
CA PRO A 75 -11.71 -6.73 -11.02
C PRO A 75 -10.72 -6.52 -9.88
N ILE A 76 -10.36 -7.51 -9.05
CA ILE A 76 -9.47 -7.31 -7.89
C ILE A 76 -8.31 -8.31 -7.90
N ILE A 77 -7.09 -7.82 -7.72
CA ILE A 77 -5.87 -8.65 -7.63
C ILE A 77 -5.06 -8.34 -6.37
N LYS A 78 -4.23 -9.28 -5.96
CA LYS A 78 -3.38 -9.15 -4.77
C LYS A 78 -2.13 -8.29 -4.93
N TYR A 79 -1.82 -7.79 -6.13
CA TYR A 79 -0.51 -7.18 -6.42
C TYR A 79 -0.44 -5.68 -6.08
N TYR A 80 -1.00 -5.29 -4.93
CA TYR A 80 -0.98 -3.92 -4.41
C TYR A 80 -0.21 -3.83 -3.09
N ARG A 81 0.27 -2.64 -2.73
CA ARG A 81 0.98 -2.37 -1.46
C ARG A 81 0.17 -2.83 -0.26
N TRP A 82 -1.11 -2.46 -0.25
CA TRP A 82 -2.12 -2.99 0.64
C TRP A 82 -3.15 -3.77 -0.18
N ASN A 83 -3.31 -5.06 0.11
CA ASN A 83 -4.26 -5.92 -0.58
C ASN A 83 -5.56 -6.02 0.22
N PHE A 84 -6.64 -5.49 -0.35
CA PHE A 84 -8.00 -5.55 0.18
C PHE A 84 -8.83 -6.68 -0.48
N GLY A 85 -8.21 -7.47 -1.36
CA GLY A 85 -8.89 -8.50 -2.14
C GLY A 85 -9.51 -9.61 -1.31
N SER A 86 -9.03 -9.88 -0.09
CA SER A 86 -9.63 -10.93 0.74
C SER A 86 -10.96 -10.51 1.39
N LEU A 87 -11.34 -9.22 1.35
CA LEU A 87 -12.53 -8.70 2.03
C LEU A 87 -13.87 -9.07 1.36
N HIS A 88 -13.86 -9.52 0.11
CA HIS A 88 -15.07 -9.82 -0.67
C HIS A 88 -15.29 -11.32 -0.91
N LEU A 89 -14.40 -12.17 -0.39
CA LEU A 89 -14.54 -13.62 -0.54
C LEU A 89 -15.71 -14.13 0.32
N GLU A 90 -16.38 -15.18 -0.13
CA GLU A 90 -17.43 -15.84 0.63
C GLU A 90 -16.85 -16.33 1.99
N GLY A 91 -17.50 -15.98 3.11
CA GLY A 91 -16.95 -16.16 4.47
C GLY A 91 -16.09 -15.00 5.00
N ALA A 92 -15.68 -14.05 4.16
CA ALA A 92 -14.91 -12.86 4.60
C ALA A 92 -15.73 -11.88 5.47
N ARG A 93 -17.06 -12.01 5.50
CA ARG A 93 -17.91 -11.25 6.43
C ARG A 93 -17.65 -11.60 7.90
N GLU A 94 -17.06 -12.77 8.16
CA GLU A 94 -16.69 -13.22 9.50
C GLU A 94 -15.18 -13.07 9.77
N VAL A 95 -14.31 -13.22 8.76
CA VAL A 95 -12.84 -13.25 8.94
C VAL A 95 -12.05 -12.62 7.75
N GLY A 96 -12.52 -11.51 7.18
CA GLY A 96 -11.82 -10.82 6.09
C GLY A 96 -10.46 -10.25 6.53
N THR A 97 -9.45 -10.32 5.65
CA THR A 97 -8.09 -9.80 5.93
C THR A 97 -7.69 -8.67 4.97
N ILE A 98 -6.83 -7.79 5.47
CA ILE A 98 -6.09 -6.81 4.66
C ILE A 98 -4.62 -7.16 4.79
N GLU A 99 -3.92 -7.33 3.67
CA GLU A 99 -2.51 -7.75 3.68
C GLU A 99 -1.59 -6.58 3.33
N PHE A 100 -0.62 -6.28 4.19
CA PHE A 100 0.47 -5.38 3.86
C PHE A 100 1.56 -6.14 3.09
N ARG A 101 1.68 -5.87 1.79
CA ARG A 101 2.51 -6.66 0.86
C ARG A 101 3.78 -5.95 0.42
N GLN A 102 3.99 -4.70 0.83
CA GLN A 102 5.16 -3.91 0.43
C GLN A 102 6.49 -4.31 1.09
N PRO A 103 6.56 -4.82 2.34
CA PRO A 103 7.82 -5.19 2.98
C PRO A 103 8.64 -6.25 2.25
N PRO A 104 9.98 -6.22 2.31
CA PRO A 104 10.85 -7.30 1.85
C PRO A 104 10.54 -8.64 2.54
N GLY A 105 10.95 -9.74 1.93
CA GLY A 105 10.91 -11.04 2.60
C GLY A 105 11.83 -11.02 3.82
N SER A 106 11.30 -11.43 4.97
CA SER A 106 12.05 -11.48 6.23
C SER A 106 12.97 -12.70 6.26
N LYS A 107 14.21 -12.51 6.73
CA LYS A 107 15.23 -13.56 6.84
C LYS A 107 15.59 -13.90 8.30
N SER A 108 14.98 -13.20 9.26
CA SER A 108 15.22 -13.36 10.68
C SER A 108 13.97 -13.00 11.49
N ALA A 109 13.85 -13.52 12.71
CA ALA A 109 12.78 -13.18 13.63
C ALA A 109 12.69 -11.67 13.89
N THR A 110 13.83 -10.98 14.03
CA THR A 110 13.88 -9.53 14.21
C THR A 110 13.28 -8.79 13.02
N SER A 111 13.63 -9.18 11.79
CA SER A 111 13.04 -8.56 10.58
C SER A 111 11.54 -8.85 10.45
N THR A 112 11.09 -10.05 10.83
CA THR A 112 9.67 -10.41 10.86
C THR A 112 8.92 -9.55 11.89
N ARG A 113 9.42 -9.50 13.13
CA ARG A 113 8.86 -8.71 14.24
C ARG A 113 8.75 -7.23 13.86
N HIS A 114 9.77 -6.68 13.20
CA HIS A 114 9.75 -5.30 12.71
C HIS A 114 8.57 -5.02 11.79
N TRP A 115 8.34 -5.84 10.77
CA TRP A 115 7.26 -5.60 9.81
C TRP A 115 5.88 -5.86 10.39
N ILE A 116 5.75 -6.79 11.35
CA ILE A 116 4.54 -6.97 12.14
C ILE A 116 4.25 -5.69 12.93
N ASN A 117 5.23 -5.17 13.66
CA ASN A 117 5.08 -3.96 14.46
C ASN A 117 4.74 -2.75 13.60
N PHE A 118 5.39 -2.60 12.44
CA PHE A 118 5.04 -1.58 11.47
C PHE A 118 3.57 -1.68 11.05
N ALA A 119 3.11 -2.86 10.63
CA ALA A 119 1.74 -3.06 10.15
C ALA A 119 0.70 -2.83 11.26
N VAL A 120 0.97 -3.33 12.47
CA VAL A 120 0.09 -3.16 13.64
C VAL A 120 -0.01 -1.68 14.01
N ALA A 121 1.12 -0.97 14.15
CA ALA A 121 1.11 0.46 14.45
C ALA A 121 0.40 1.26 13.36
N PHE A 122 0.62 0.94 12.09
CA PHE A 122 -0.06 1.58 10.96
C PHE A 122 -1.58 1.38 11.01
N VAL A 123 -2.04 0.15 11.23
CA VAL A 123 -3.47 -0.16 11.31
C VAL A 123 -4.11 0.51 12.52
N GLN A 124 -3.43 0.52 13.67
CA GLN A 124 -3.95 1.20 14.87
C GLN A 124 -4.08 2.71 14.65
N MET A 125 -3.05 3.38 14.12
CA MET A 125 -3.17 4.81 13.81
C MET A 125 -4.27 5.08 12.79
N ALA A 126 -4.48 4.20 11.80
CA ALA A 126 -5.55 4.34 10.83
C ALA A 126 -6.93 4.21 11.49
N CYS A 127 -7.12 3.23 12.37
CA CYS A 127 -8.37 3.04 13.10
C CYS A 127 -8.75 4.24 13.96
N VAL A 128 -7.76 4.85 14.62
CA VAL A 128 -7.97 5.99 15.51
C VAL A 128 -8.16 7.29 14.73
N HIS A 129 -7.30 7.56 13.73
CA HIS A 129 -7.20 8.89 13.14
C HIS A 129 -7.62 8.96 11.66
N GLY A 130 -7.94 7.85 11.00
CA GLY A 130 -8.17 7.83 9.55
C GLY A 130 -9.38 8.62 9.04
N ASP A 131 -10.25 9.13 9.93
CA ASP A 131 -11.33 10.07 9.59
C ASP A 131 -10.88 11.54 9.64
N ASN A 132 -9.76 11.83 10.31
CA ASN A 132 -9.26 13.19 10.58
C ASN A 132 -7.85 13.39 10.01
N LEU A 133 -7.60 12.86 8.81
CA LEU A 133 -6.32 13.03 8.12
C LEU A 133 -6.20 14.48 7.62
N ASP A 134 -5.14 15.16 8.03
CA ASP A 134 -4.89 16.57 7.67
C ASP A 134 -4.38 16.68 6.23
N MET A 135 -5.28 17.00 5.29
CA MET A 135 -4.97 17.13 3.86
C MET A 135 -3.93 18.22 3.56
N ALA A 136 -3.80 19.25 4.41
CA ALA A 136 -2.76 20.26 4.27
C ALA A 136 -1.35 19.70 4.53
N ARG A 137 -1.27 18.54 5.20
CA ARG A 137 -0.03 17.78 5.44
C ARG A 137 0.15 16.62 4.47
N SER A 138 -0.56 16.59 3.34
CA SER A 138 -0.34 15.55 2.33
C SER A 138 1.00 15.75 1.61
N HIS A 139 1.60 14.67 1.09
CA HIS A 139 2.81 14.77 0.25
C HIS A 139 2.60 15.65 -0.99
N GLU A 140 1.35 15.81 -1.45
CA GLU A 140 1.01 16.66 -2.60
C GLU A 140 1.24 18.15 -2.29
N VAL A 141 1.30 18.52 -1.01
CA VAL A 141 1.57 19.88 -0.52
C VAL A 141 3.01 20.01 0.00
N ASP A 142 3.41 19.18 0.97
CA ASP A 142 4.75 19.23 1.59
C ASP A 142 5.22 17.85 2.05
N SER A 143 6.31 17.36 1.45
CA SER A 143 6.87 16.04 1.76
C SER A 143 7.50 15.93 3.15
N LYS A 144 8.13 16.99 3.67
CA LYS A 144 8.77 16.95 5.00
C LYS A 144 7.69 16.93 6.07
N LEU A 145 6.73 17.85 5.97
CA LEU A 145 5.60 17.92 6.91
C LEU A 145 4.78 16.62 6.89
N HIS A 146 4.57 16.04 5.71
CA HIS A 146 3.91 14.75 5.56
C HIS A 146 4.65 13.61 6.26
N MET A 147 5.99 13.56 6.14
CA MET A 147 6.82 12.56 6.82
C MET A 147 6.81 12.73 8.34
N ASP A 148 6.93 13.96 8.83
CA ASP A 148 6.90 14.25 10.28
C ASP A 148 5.53 13.89 10.86
N TYR A 149 4.45 14.20 10.13
CA TYR A 149 3.10 13.79 10.49
C TYR A 149 2.96 12.26 10.50
N PHE A 150 3.44 11.56 9.47
CA PHE A 150 3.44 10.10 9.42
C PHE A 150 4.15 9.47 10.62
N LYS A 151 5.35 9.97 10.99
CA LYS A 151 6.11 9.48 12.14
C LYS A 151 5.36 9.66 13.45
N SER A 152 4.76 10.84 13.66
CA SER A 152 3.95 11.13 14.85
C SER A 152 2.74 10.20 14.94
N MET A 153 2.07 9.95 13.81
CA MET A 153 0.91 9.06 13.76
C MET A 153 1.30 7.59 14.00
N MET A 154 2.42 7.14 13.41
CA MET A 154 2.95 5.79 13.66
C MET A 154 3.33 5.59 15.13
N PHE A 155 3.90 6.62 15.78
CA PHE A 155 4.17 6.57 17.21
C PHE A 155 2.89 6.37 18.03
N GLY A 156 1.87 7.21 17.80
CA GLY A 156 0.58 7.06 18.46
C GLY A 156 -0.05 5.69 18.20
N GLY A 157 0.00 5.20 16.96
CA GLY A 157 -0.45 3.86 16.62
C GLY A 157 0.27 2.75 17.39
N ALA A 158 1.58 2.88 17.61
CA ALA A 158 2.34 1.95 18.44
C ALA A 158 1.93 2.02 19.92
N GLU A 159 1.62 3.21 20.43
CA GLU A 159 1.10 3.38 21.80
C GLU A 159 -0.29 2.79 21.97
N TYR A 160 -1.21 3.02 21.03
CA TYR A 160 -2.53 2.38 21.01
C TYR A 160 -2.46 0.86 20.89
N ALA A 161 -1.44 0.34 20.19
CA ALA A 161 -1.15 -1.09 20.12
C ALA A 161 -0.59 -1.68 21.42
N GLN A 162 -0.27 -0.85 22.42
CA GLN A 162 0.45 -1.24 23.63
C GLN A 162 1.77 -1.96 23.31
N MET A 163 2.45 -1.51 22.26
CA MET A 163 3.69 -2.11 21.80
C MET A 163 4.78 -2.04 22.88
N GLU A 164 5.51 -3.14 23.07
CA GLU A 164 6.64 -3.17 24.01
C GLU A 164 7.63 -2.04 23.73
N LYS A 165 8.20 -1.46 24.78
CA LYS A 165 9.11 -0.31 24.68
C LYS A 165 10.24 -0.55 23.66
N GLY A 166 10.91 -1.70 23.73
CA GLY A 166 12.03 -2.01 22.83
C GLY A 166 11.62 -2.09 21.36
N ASP A 167 10.41 -2.61 21.09
CA ASP A 167 9.86 -2.70 19.74
C ASP A 167 9.47 -1.34 19.18
N ARG A 168 8.83 -0.52 20.03
CA ARG A 168 8.46 0.85 19.68
C ARG A 168 9.71 1.69 19.39
N ASP A 169 10.72 1.61 20.24
CA ASP A 169 11.98 2.34 20.07
C ASP A 169 12.69 1.91 18.78
N PHE A 170 12.69 0.60 18.48
CA PHE A 170 13.22 0.08 17.22
C PHE A 170 12.45 0.60 16.00
N LEU A 171 11.12 0.61 16.03
CA LEU A 171 10.27 1.15 14.97
C LEU A 171 10.55 2.65 14.73
N LEU A 172 10.59 3.45 15.80
CA LEU A 172 10.86 4.90 15.71
C LEU A 172 12.24 5.21 15.16
N ASN A 173 13.24 4.47 15.63
CA ASN A 173 14.60 4.61 15.12
C ASN A 173 14.66 4.27 13.63
N TYR A 174 13.99 3.20 13.20
CA TYR A 174 13.89 2.85 11.78
C TYR A 174 13.20 3.94 10.96
N LEU A 175 12.07 4.49 11.43
CA LEU A 175 11.36 5.58 10.75
C LEU A 175 12.20 6.86 10.67
N SER A 176 13.04 7.12 11.66
CA SER A 176 13.92 8.30 11.73
C SER A 176 15.15 8.16 10.84
N GLN A 177 15.71 6.96 10.75
CA GLN A 177 16.82 6.60 9.87
C GLN A 177 16.36 6.26 8.45
N GLY A 178 15.05 6.21 8.22
CA GLY A 178 14.42 5.74 7.00
C GLY A 178 15.14 6.32 5.78
N PRO A 179 15.47 5.50 4.77
CA PRO A 179 16.41 5.85 3.72
C PRO A 179 16.04 7.18 3.05
N GLY A 180 16.70 8.24 3.51
CA GLY A 180 16.55 9.64 3.13
C GLY A 180 16.97 9.85 1.68
N ARG A 181 16.13 9.40 0.76
CA ARG A 181 16.35 9.51 -0.67
C ARG A 181 15.10 10.07 -1.30
N SER A 182 15.30 11.02 -2.22
CA SER A 182 14.22 11.59 -3.02
C SER A 182 13.42 10.45 -3.65
N LEU A 183 12.11 10.51 -3.45
CA LEU A 183 11.21 9.57 -4.08
C LEU A 183 10.83 10.13 -5.46
N PRO A 184 11.06 9.41 -6.56
CA PRO A 184 10.66 9.89 -7.88
C PRO A 184 9.16 10.20 -7.93
N GLU A 185 8.79 11.23 -8.68
CA GLU A 185 7.40 11.71 -8.81
C GLU A 185 6.45 10.60 -9.31
N HIS A 186 6.92 9.74 -10.22
CA HIS A 186 6.12 8.75 -10.94
C HIS A 186 6.11 7.33 -10.33
N ARG A 187 6.53 7.14 -9.08
CA ARG A 187 6.64 5.80 -8.44
C ARG A 187 5.34 5.02 -8.34
N TYR A 188 4.20 5.69 -8.49
CA TYR A 188 2.90 5.06 -8.38
C TYR A 188 2.59 4.13 -9.56
N ASN A 189 2.94 4.55 -10.78
CA ASN A 189 2.33 4.03 -12.01
C ASN A 189 3.15 2.97 -12.75
N LEU A 190 4.37 2.69 -12.29
CA LEU A 190 5.30 1.73 -12.89
C LEU A 190 5.53 1.94 -14.40
N ILE A 191 5.31 3.15 -14.93
CA ILE A 191 5.41 3.44 -16.38
C ILE A 191 6.83 3.16 -16.91
N HIS A 192 7.84 3.27 -16.05
CA HIS A 192 9.25 3.02 -16.38
C HIS A 192 9.62 1.53 -16.42
N TRP A 193 8.69 0.60 -16.22
CA TRP A 193 8.96 -0.86 -16.31
C TRP A 193 9.08 -1.41 -17.72
N ASN A 194 8.97 -0.58 -18.75
CA ASN A 194 9.05 -0.98 -20.16
C ASN A 194 10.49 -1.10 -20.71
N THR A 195 11.53 -1.09 -19.85
CA THR A 195 12.92 -1.27 -20.33
C THR A 195 13.19 -2.72 -20.72
N PRO A 196 14.14 -3.01 -21.64
CA PRO A 196 14.48 -4.36 -22.04
C PRO A 196 14.81 -5.30 -20.87
N GLU A 197 15.53 -4.79 -19.86
CA GLU A 197 15.96 -5.56 -18.69
C GLU A 197 14.76 -5.95 -17.81
N LYS A 198 13.85 -5.00 -17.58
CA LYS A 198 12.62 -5.24 -16.80
C LYS A 198 11.68 -6.16 -17.55
N MET A 199 11.54 -5.99 -18.87
CA MET A 199 10.73 -6.87 -19.72
C MET A 199 11.27 -8.31 -19.74
N ALA A 200 12.59 -8.52 -19.73
CA ALA A 200 13.17 -9.85 -19.61
C ALA A 200 12.77 -10.55 -18.29
N ILE A 201 12.70 -9.80 -17.18
CA ILE A 201 12.19 -10.32 -15.90
C ILE A 201 10.72 -10.75 -16.03
N LEU A 202 9.88 -9.94 -16.68
CA LEU A 202 8.46 -10.27 -16.88
C LEU A 202 8.28 -11.49 -17.78
N VAL A 203 9.06 -11.63 -18.86
CA VAL A 203 9.06 -12.81 -19.74
C VAL A 203 9.43 -14.07 -18.95
N ASN A 204 10.50 -14.03 -18.16
CA ASN A 204 10.92 -15.19 -17.38
C ASN A 204 9.86 -15.60 -16.36
N LYS A 205 9.17 -14.61 -15.74
CA LYS A 205 8.08 -14.89 -14.80
C LYS A 205 6.81 -15.39 -15.47
N SER A 206 6.48 -14.90 -16.66
CA SER A 206 5.32 -15.39 -17.41
C SER A 206 5.49 -16.87 -17.76
N LYS A 207 6.70 -17.27 -18.20
CA LYS A 207 7.06 -18.67 -18.46
C LYS A 207 6.93 -19.53 -17.20
N LYS A 208 7.46 -19.07 -16.05
CA LYS A 208 7.34 -19.79 -14.76
C LYS A 208 5.90 -19.98 -14.27
N GLN A 209 4.96 -19.16 -14.74
CA GLN A 209 3.54 -19.25 -14.39
C GLN A 209 2.69 -19.89 -15.49
N ASP A 210 3.32 -20.46 -16.52
CA ASP A 210 2.66 -21.04 -17.69
C ASP A 210 1.64 -20.07 -18.35
N LYS A 211 2.10 -18.83 -18.58
CA LYS A 211 1.30 -17.77 -19.22
C LYS A 211 2.08 -17.10 -20.34
N THR A 212 1.37 -16.73 -21.41
CA THR A 212 1.94 -15.82 -22.42
C THR A 212 2.28 -14.49 -21.78
N LEU A 213 3.30 -13.78 -22.29
CA LEU A 213 3.65 -12.46 -21.80
C LEU A 213 2.44 -11.52 -21.85
N LYS A 214 1.65 -11.55 -22.93
CA LYS A 214 0.40 -10.76 -23.05
C LYS A 214 -0.60 -11.05 -21.92
N LYS A 215 -0.89 -12.33 -21.65
CA LYS A 215 -1.79 -12.73 -20.55
C LYS A 215 -1.22 -12.33 -19.19
N PHE A 216 0.10 -12.48 -19.02
CA PHE A 216 0.79 -12.07 -17.81
C PHE A 216 0.65 -10.57 -17.60
N LEU A 217 1.10 -9.73 -18.54
CA LEU A 217 0.99 -8.27 -18.49
C LEU A 217 -0.42 -7.78 -18.18
N ALA A 218 -1.44 -8.38 -18.82
CA ALA A 218 -2.84 -8.07 -18.54
C ALA A 218 -3.24 -8.33 -17.08
N LEU A 219 -2.78 -9.43 -16.46
CA LEU A 219 -3.02 -9.73 -15.04
C LEU A 219 -2.38 -8.74 -14.08
N TYR A 220 -1.37 -8.01 -14.52
CA TYR A 220 -0.72 -6.97 -13.72
C TYR A 220 -1.05 -5.58 -14.25
N GLY A 221 -2.08 -5.42 -15.10
CA GLY A 221 -2.55 -4.13 -15.60
C GLY A 221 -1.49 -3.33 -16.37
N TYR A 222 -0.59 -4.02 -17.09
CA TYR A 222 0.26 -3.43 -18.12
C TYR A 222 -0.49 -3.51 -19.46
N LYS A 223 -0.48 -2.40 -20.20
CA LYS A 223 -0.97 -2.33 -21.57
C LYS A 223 0.22 -2.22 -22.51
#